data_AF-A0A3M0FGD3-F1
#
_entry.id   AF-A0A3M0FGD3-F1
#
_cell.length_a   1.000
_cell.length_b   1.000
_cell.length_c   1.000
_cell.angle_alpha   90.00
_cell.angle_beta   90.00
_cell.angle_gamma   90.00
#
_symmetry.space_group_name_H-M   'P 1'
#
loop_
_entity.id
_entity.type
_entity.pdbx_description
1 polymer ?
#
loop_
_entity_poly.entity_id
_entity_poly.type
_entity_poly.pdbx_seq_one_letter_code
_entity_poly.pdbx_strand_id
1 'polypeptide(L)'
;MTWAAAGALLRRFWWAVPMIGLLAALHFTRTTLADRTATLRTERAAWTAEIAKAEQLRLDAEKRFASQQAAALTTYADRLAAREPIILRSTETVRTYAQTDAGRAACLPADRVRGIDALDAELFAGDPARSRGGDQALSADLPAPAD
;
A
#
# COMPACT_ATOMS: atom_id res chain seq x y z
N MET A 1 -4.91 -6.96 77.60
CA MET A 1 -4.01 -8.11 77.89
C MET A 1 -2.67 -7.53 78.30
N THR A 2 -2.22 -7.81 79.52
CA THR A 2 -1.07 -7.16 80.15
C THR A 2 0.23 -7.58 79.48
N TRP A 3 1.15 -6.64 79.27
CA TRP A 3 2.46 -6.85 78.64
C TRP A 3 3.27 -8.01 79.25
N ALA A 4 3.06 -8.30 80.54
CA ALA A 4 3.64 -9.44 81.24
C ALA A 4 3.18 -10.80 80.71
N ALA A 5 1.90 -10.95 80.34
CA ALA A 5 1.38 -12.18 79.74
C ALA A 5 1.90 -12.41 78.31
N ALA A 6 2.10 -11.32 77.56
CA ALA A 6 2.71 -11.37 76.22
C ALA A 6 4.17 -11.84 76.28
N GLY A 7 4.96 -11.34 77.24
CA GLY A 7 6.35 -11.77 77.45
C GLY A 7 6.47 -13.24 77.88
N ALA A 8 5.56 -13.75 78.71
CA ALA A 8 5.53 -15.14 79.12
C ALA A 8 5.23 -16.11 77.95
N LEU A 9 4.29 -15.73 77.07
CA LEU A 9 3.97 -16.49 75.85
C LEU A 9 5.14 -16.45 74.85
N LEU A 10 5.77 -15.29 74.66
CA LEU A 10 6.92 -15.15 73.76
C LEU A 10 8.09 -16.04 74.21
N ARG A 11 8.37 -16.13 75.51
CA ARG A 11 9.40 -17.02 76.06
C ARG A 11 9.07 -18.50 75.89
N ARG A 12 7.78 -18.87 75.89
CA ARG A 12 7.32 -20.26 75.71
C ARG A 12 7.32 -20.70 74.24
N PHE A 13 7.01 -19.78 73.32
CA PHE A 13 6.84 -20.05 71.89
C PHE A 13 7.88 -19.35 71.00
N TRP A 14 9.04 -18.97 71.56
CA TRP A 14 10.11 -18.28 70.81
C TRP A 14 10.57 -19.06 69.57
N TRP A 15 10.53 -20.39 69.60
CA TRP A 15 10.83 -21.28 68.48
C TRP A 15 9.84 -21.19 67.32
N ALA A 16 8.61 -20.68 67.54
CA ALA A 16 7.61 -20.49 66.49
C ALA A 16 7.82 -19.20 65.69
N VAL A 17 8.61 -18.24 66.23
CA VAL A 17 8.96 -16.98 65.55
C VAL A 17 9.60 -17.20 64.17
N PRO A 18 10.63 -18.06 64.00
CA PRO A 18 11.20 -18.32 62.67
C PRO A 18 10.17 -18.95 61.70
N MET A 19 9.30 -19.84 62.20
CA MET A 19 8.25 -20.47 61.37
C MET A 19 7.22 -19.44 60.88
N ILE A 20 6.80 -18.53 61.75
CA ILE A 20 5.89 -17.42 61.39
C ILE A 20 6.58 -16.48 60.38
N GLY A 21 7.87 -16.17 60.59
CA GLY A 21 8.66 -15.38 59.66
C GLY A 21 8.74 -16.01 58.26
N LEU A 22 8.99 -17.33 58.19
CA LEU A 22 9.00 -18.07 56.92
C LEU A 22 7.64 -18.08 56.24
N LEU A 23 6.55 -18.27 56.99
CA LEU A 23 5.19 -18.21 56.43
C LEU A 23 4.85 -16.83 55.88
N ALA A 24 5.23 -15.76 56.60
CA ALA A 24 5.04 -14.39 56.15
C ALA A 24 5.87 -14.10 54.88
N ALA A 25 7.14 -14.52 54.84
CA ALA A 25 8.00 -14.39 53.67
C ALA A 25 7.47 -15.17 52.47
N LEU A 26 6.97 -16.40 52.68
CA LEU A 26 6.33 -17.21 51.64
C LEU A 26 5.06 -16.56 51.12
N HIS A 27 4.24 -15.97 52.00
CA HIS A 27 3.05 -15.26 51.60
C HIS A 27 3.40 -14.03 50.73
N PHE A 28 4.36 -13.21 51.17
CA PHE A 28 4.79 -12.02 50.46
C PHE A 28 5.40 -12.33 49.08
N THR A 29 6.20 -13.39 48.98
CA THR A 29 6.76 -13.83 47.70
C THR A 29 5.67 -14.33 46.75
N ARG A 30 4.65 -15.02 47.26
CA ARG A 30 3.51 -15.47 46.44
C ARG A 30 2.66 -14.31 45.93
N THR A 31 2.37 -13.31 46.76
CA THR A 31 1.58 -12.14 46.33
C THR A 31 2.33 -11.32 45.29
N THR A 32 3.62 -11.05 45.51
CA THR A 32 4.45 -10.32 44.54
C THR A 32 4.62 -11.07 43.21
N LEU A 33 4.72 -12.41 43.24
CA LEU A 33 4.69 -13.22 42.02
C LEU A 33 3.33 -13.14 41.33
N ALA A 34 2.23 -13.24 42.06
CA ALA A 34 0.88 -13.13 41.50
C ALA A 34 0.68 -11.78 40.79
N ASP A 35 1.06 -10.67 41.43
CA ASP A 35 0.97 -9.34 40.84
C ASP A 35 1.79 -9.21 39.56
N ARG A 36 3.06 -9.64 39.57
CA ARG A 36 3.91 -9.61 38.37
C ARG A 36 3.34 -10.47 37.24
N THR A 37 2.81 -11.65 37.55
CA THR A 37 2.20 -12.50 36.52
C THR A 37 0.91 -11.91 35.98
N ALA A 38 0.13 -11.19 36.80
CA ALA A 38 -1.04 -10.46 36.36
C ALA A 38 -0.65 -9.33 35.40
N THR A 39 0.34 -8.51 35.77
CA THR A 39 0.85 -7.42 34.91
C THR A 39 1.39 -7.93 33.58
N LEU A 40 2.22 -8.98 33.59
CA LEU A 40 2.75 -9.57 32.35
C LEU A 40 1.64 -10.16 31.46
N ARG A 41 0.58 -10.72 32.06
CA ARG A 41 -0.57 -11.20 31.29
C ARG A 41 -1.34 -10.05 30.65
N THR A 42 -1.54 -8.95 31.37
CA THR A 42 -2.21 -7.76 30.82
C THR A 42 -1.41 -7.12 29.71
N GLU A 43 -0.08 -7.01 29.87
CA GLU A 43 0.81 -6.48 28.83
C GLU A 43 0.83 -7.37 27.59
N ARG A 44 0.93 -8.70 27.75
CA ARG A 44 0.86 -9.62 26.62
C ARG A 44 -0.49 -9.55 25.90
N ALA A 45 -1.59 -9.47 26.65
CA ALA A 45 -2.92 -9.35 26.05
C ALA A 45 -3.04 -8.06 25.24
N ALA A 46 -2.56 -6.92 25.78
CA ALA A 46 -2.52 -5.65 25.08
C ALA A 46 -1.68 -5.73 23.79
N TRP A 47 -0.47 -6.27 23.88
CA TRP A 47 0.42 -6.46 22.73
C TRP A 47 -0.21 -7.36 21.66
N THR A 48 -0.83 -8.48 22.04
CA THR A 48 -1.53 -9.35 21.08
C THR A 48 -2.73 -8.67 20.43
N ALA A 49 -3.44 -7.82 21.16
CA ALA A 49 -4.55 -7.06 20.62
C ALA A 49 -4.08 -5.98 19.63
N GLU A 50 -2.93 -5.35 19.89
CA GLU A 50 -2.30 -4.40 18.96
C GLU A 50 -1.84 -5.09 17.67
N ILE A 51 -1.21 -6.27 17.76
CA ILE A 51 -0.86 -7.07 16.58
C ILE A 51 -2.12 -7.43 15.78
N ALA A 52 -3.17 -7.91 16.43
CA ALA A 52 -4.41 -8.28 15.75
C ALA A 52 -5.06 -7.08 15.04
N LYS A 53 -5.06 -5.90 15.67
CA LYS A 53 -5.53 -4.64 15.05
C LYS A 53 -4.67 -4.24 13.85
N ALA A 54 -3.34 -4.32 13.98
CA ALA A 54 -2.42 -4.00 12.91
C ALA A 54 -2.62 -4.92 11.69
N GLU A 55 -2.82 -6.21 11.94
CA GLU A 55 -3.11 -7.18 10.87
C GLU A 55 -4.45 -6.91 10.20
N GLN A 56 -5.49 -6.59 10.98
CA GLN A 56 -6.78 -6.20 10.43
C GLN A 56 -6.67 -4.95 9.54
N LEU A 57 -5.92 -3.93 9.97
CA LEU A 57 -5.69 -2.73 9.19
C LEU A 57 -4.95 -3.02 7.86
N ARG A 58 -4.01 -3.96 7.86
CA ARG A 58 -3.32 -4.43 6.65
C ARG A 58 -4.30 -5.10 5.68
N LEU A 59 -5.06 -6.08 6.16
CA LEU A 59 -6.06 -6.78 5.34
C LEU A 59 -7.10 -5.82 4.76
N ASP A 60 -7.54 -4.84 5.54
CA ASP A 60 -8.50 -3.84 5.08
C ASP A 60 -7.88 -2.84 4.09
N ALA A 61 -6.58 -2.56 4.19
CA ALA A 61 -5.85 -1.77 3.19
C ALA A 61 -5.70 -2.55 1.88
N GLU A 62 -5.36 -3.83 1.93
CA GLU A 62 -5.25 -4.70 0.76
C GLU A 62 -6.59 -4.82 0.01
N LYS A 63 -7.69 -5.02 0.74
CA LYS A 63 -9.04 -5.04 0.14
C LYS A 63 -9.39 -3.73 -0.55
N ARG A 64 -9.11 -2.59 0.09
CA ARG A 64 -9.36 -1.26 -0.48
C ARG A 64 -8.52 -1.02 -1.73
N PHE A 65 -7.26 -1.46 -1.72
CA PHE A 65 -6.38 -1.34 -2.88
C PHE A 65 -6.87 -2.20 -4.04
N ALA A 66 -7.28 -3.45 -3.78
CA ALA A 66 -7.86 -4.32 -4.80
C ALA A 66 -9.17 -3.74 -5.39
N SER A 67 -10.04 -3.18 -4.55
CA SER A 67 -11.28 -2.54 -5.03
C SER A 67 -11.00 -1.29 -5.86
N GLN A 68 -10.01 -0.48 -5.47
CA GLN A 68 -9.60 0.71 -6.22
C GLN A 68 -9.00 0.34 -7.58
N GLN A 69 -8.16 -0.70 -7.66
CA GLN A 69 -7.64 -1.19 -8.93
C GLN A 69 -8.76 -1.69 -9.85
N ALA A 70 -9.69 -2.48 -9.32
CA ALA A 70 -10.83 -2.96 -10.09
C ALA A 70 -11.66 -1.79 -10.65
N ALA A 71 -11.96 -0.79 -9.81
CA ALA A 71 -12.70 0.41 -10.23
C ALA A 71 -11.95 1.25 -11.27
N ALA A 72 -10.63 1.34 -11.17
CA ALA A 72 -9.80 2.03 -12.16
C ALA A 72 -9.84 1.32 -13.52
N LEU A 73 -9.74 -0.02 -13.53
CA LEU A 73 -9.82 -0.82 -14.74
C LEU A 73 -11.19 -0.73 -15.41
N THR A 74 -12.28 -0.78 -14.64
CA THR A 74 -13.63 -0.62 -15.21
C THR A 74 -13.80 0.77 -15.80
N THR A 75 -13.37 1.81 -15.09
CA THR A 75 -13.43 3.19 -15.59
C THR A 75 -12.62 3.37 -16.88
N TYR A 76 -11.44 2.75 -16.98
CA TYR A 76 -10.63 2.78 -18.19
C TYR A 76 -11.33 2.06 -19.36
N ALA A 77 -11.88 0.87 -19.11
CA ALA A 77 -12.63 0.11 -20.10
C ALA A 77 -13.86 0.89 -20.61
N ASP A 78 -14.61 1.53 -19.71
CA ASP A 78 -15.77 2.36 -20.06
C ASP A 78 -15.37 3.55 -20.93
N ARG A 79 -14.27 4.24 -20.57
CA ARG A 79 -13.73 5.35 -21.39
C ARG A 79 -13.27 4.89 -22.75
N LEU A 80 -12.67 3.70 -22.85
CA LEU A 80 -12.24 3.13 -24.13
C LEU A 80 -13.45 2.78 -25.00
N ALA A 81 -14.44 2.09 -24.43
CA ALA A 81 -15.68 1.74 -25.12
C ALA A 81 -16.44 2.98 -25.62
N ALA A 82 -16.42 4.09 -24.86
CA ALA A 82 -17.01 5.35 -25.28
C ALA A 82 -16.25 6.02 -26.45
N ARG A 83 -14.92 5.83 -26.54
CA ARG A 83 -14.06 6.45 -27.56
C ARG A 83 -13.95 5.63 -28.83
N GLU A 84 -14.00 4.30 -28.74
CA GLU A 84 -13.90 3.38 -29.87
C GLU A 84 -14.80 3.76 -31.07
N PRO A 85 -16.12 4.03 -30.91
CA PRO A 85 -16.95 4.39 -32.05
C PRO A 85 -16.56 5.73 -32.69
N ILE A 86 -16.00 6.67 -31.92
CA ILE A 86 -15.54 7.96 -32.43
C ILE A 86 -14.25 7.76 -33.24
N ILE A 87 -13.32 6.92 -32.74
CA ILE A 87 -12.08 6.58 -33.44
C ILE A 87 -12.40 5.87 -34.76
N LEU A 88 -13.30 4.89 -34.75
CA LEU A 88 -13.74 4.19 -35.97
C LEU A 88 -14.41 5.15 -36.96
N ARG A 89 -15.35 5.98 -36.50
CA ARG A 89 -16.06 6.95 -37.37
C ARG A 89 -15.10 7.98 -37.96
N SER A 90 -14.21 8.55 -37.16
CA SER A 90 -13.25 9.56 -37.64
C SER A 90 -12.28 8.95 -38.66
N THR A 91 -11.79 7.74 -38.42
CA THR A 91 -10.92 7.02 -39.36
C THR A 91 -11.64 6.74 -40.68
N GLU A 92 -12.89 6.28 -40.62
CA GLU A 92 -13.68 6.03 -41.83
C GLU A 92 -14.01 7.32 -42.58
N THR A 93 -14.28 8.41 -41.85
CA THR A 93 -14.49 9.73 -42.44
C THR A 93 -13.26 10.22 -43.19
N VAL A 94 -12.07 10.09 -42.59
CA VAL A 94 -10.80 10.45 -43.23
C VAL A 94 -10.55 9.58 -44.47
N ARG A 95 -10.79 8.25 -44.37
CA ARG A 95 -10.66 7.33 -45.51
C ARG A 95 -11.58 7.71 -46.66
N THR A 96 -12.85 7.98 -46.36
CA THR A 96 -13.85 8.39 -47.35
C THR A 96 -13.46 9.70 -48.01
N TYR A 97 -13.04 10.70 -47.21
CA TYR A 97 -12.59 11.98 -47.73
C TYR A 97 -11.34 11.83 -48.63
N ALA A 98 -10.34 11.05 -48.22
CA ALA A 98 -9.13 10.80 -49.00
C ALA A 98 -9.40 10.13 -50.36
N GLN A 99 -10.52 9.42 -50.52
CA GLN A 99 -10.94 8.81 -51.78
C GLN A 99 -11.61 9.81 -52.74
N THR A 100 -12.01 10.99 -52.28
CA THR A 100 -12.58 12.05 -53.13
C THR A 100 -11.51 12.78 -53.95
N ASP A 101 -11.88 13.45 -55.03
CA ASP A 101 -10.92 14.22 -55.86
C ASP A 101 -10.21 15.34 -55.07
N ALA A 102 -10.96 16.06 -54.23
CA ALA A 102 -10.41 17.11 -53.37
C ALA A 102 -9.49 16.54 -52.28
N GLY A 103 -9.87 15.40 -51.69
CA GLY A 103 -9.06 14.70 -50.71
C GLY A 103 -7.80 14.09 -51.32
N ARG A 104 -7.85 13.52 -52.53
CA ARG A 104 -6.67 13.03 -53.27
C ARG A 104 -5.68 14.14 -53.63
N ALA A 105 -6.17 15.36 -53.88
CA ALA A 105 -5.32 16.52 -54.15
C ALA A 105 -4.65 17.07 -52.88
N ALA A 106 -5.32 16.98 -51.72
CA ALA A 106 -4.83 17.48 -50.43
C ALA A 106 -4.02 16.44 -49.62
N CYS A 107 -4.40 15.16 -49.68
CA CYS A 107 -3.59 14.03 -49.24
C CYS A 107 -2.40 13.95 -50.20
N LEU A 108 -1.26 14.42 -49.71
CA LEU A 108 -0.04 14.61 -50.48
C LEU A 108 0.26 13.39 -51.37
N PRO A 109 0.62 13.58 -52.65
CA PRO A 109 0.96 12.47 -53.53
C PRO A 109 2.09 11.64 -52.90
N ALA A 110 2.11 10.33 -53.18
CA ALA A 110 3.09 9.37 -52.62
C ALA A 110 4.55 9.85 -52.76
N ASP A 111 4.84 10.66 -53.78
CA ASP A 111 6.14 11.27 -54.01
C ASP A 111 6.57 12.26 -52.91
N ARG A 112 5.63 12.97 -52.26
CA ARG A 112 5.95 13.85 -51.13
C ARG A 112 6.10 13.07 -49.82
N VAL A 113 5.41 11.94 -49.64
CA VAL A 113 5.65 11.01 -48.52
C VAL A 113 7.05 10.41 -48.64
N ARG A 114 7.44 9.97 -49.84
CA ARG A 114 8.83 9.54 -50.13
C ARG A 114 9.84 10.66 -49.92
N GLY A 115 9.48 11.92 -50.21
CA GLY A 115 10.31 13.09 -49.92
C GLY A 115 10.51 13.32 -48.43
N ILE A 116 9.47 13.11 -47.60
CA ILE A 116 9.58 13.20 -46.13
C ILE A 116 10.38 12.02 -45.58
N ASP A 117 10.15 10.80 -46.07
CA ASP A 117 10.94 9.62 -45.67
C ASP A 117 12.41 9.78 -46.05
N ALA A 118 12.70 10.37 -47.22
CA ALA A 118 14.06 10.70 -47.65
C ALA A 118 14.67 11.81 -46.78
N LEU A 119 13.91 12.86 -46.44
CA LEU A 119 14.35 13.94 -45.56
C LEU A 119 14.57 13.46 -44.12
N ASP A 120 13.74 12.53 -43.62
CA ASP A 120 13.88 11.88 -42.33
C ASP A 120 15.11 10.95 -42.32
N ALA A 121 15.32 10.19 -43.39
CA ALA A 121 16.53 9.39 -43.57
C ALA A 121 17.81 10.25 -43.64
N GLU A 122 17.77 11.42 -44.29
CA GLU A 122 18.88 12.39 -44.33
C GLU A 122 19.12 13.04 -42.96
N LEU A 123 18.05 13.44 -42.26
CA LEU A 123 18.12 14.09 -40.95
C LEU A 123 18.69 13.16 -39.87
N PHE A 124 18.44 11.86 -39.99
CA PHE A 124 18.86 10.84 -39.02
C PHE A 124 19.93 9.87 -39.55
N ALA A 125 20.60 10.19 -40.67
CA ALA A 125 21.62 9.35 -41.30
C ALA A 125 22.84 9.00 -40.41
N GLY A 126 23.01 9.70 -39.29
CA GLY A 126 24.10 9.47 -38.32
C GLY A 126 23.65 8.92 -36.96
N ASP A 127 22.37 8.64 -36.75
CA ASP A 127 21.84 8.24 -35.45
C ASP A 127 21.50 6.74 -35.42
N PRO A 128 22.32 5.87 -34.77
CA PRO A 128 22.14 4.42 -34.80
C PRO A 128 20.94 3.92 -33.97
N ALA A 129 20.15 4.81 -33.35
CA ALA A 129 19.20 4.48 -32.29
C ALA A 129 17.71 4.64 -32.65
N ARG A 130 17.31 4.53 -33.93
CA ARG A 130 15.87 4.50 -34.27
C ARG A 130 15.39 3.16 -34.80
N SER A 131 14.79 2.39 -33.90
CA SER A 131 13.84 1.34 -34.27
C SER A 131 12.64 1.98 -34.96
N ARG A 132 12.32 1.46 -36.14
CA ARG A 132 11.17 1.83 -36.98
C ARG A 132 9.86 1.70 -36.18
N GLY A 133 9.21 2.82 -35.90
CA GLY A 133 7.80 2.88 -35.50
C GLY A 133 7.52 3.06 -34.01
N GLY A 134 6.79 4.14 -33.70
CA GLY A 134 5.66 4.15 -32.76
C GLY A 134 5.84 3.87 -31.27
N ASP A 135 6.97 3.36 -30.80
CA ASP A 135 7.07 2.81 -29.43
C ASP A 135 7.75 3.73 -28.40
N GLN A 136 8.04 4.99 -28.73
CA GLN A 136 8.46 5.95 -27.71
C GLN A 136 7.25 6.51 -26.98
N ALA A 137 6.92 5.80 -25.90
CA ALA A 137 5.95 6.16 -24.90
C ALA A 137 6.01 7.65 -24.52
N LEU A 138 4.83 8.24 -24.49
CA LEU A 138 4.46 9.51 -23.89
C LEU A 138 5.42 9.93 -22.77
N SER A 139 6.05 11.09 -22.95
CA SER A 139 6.79 11.80 -21.91
C SER A 139 5.97 11.82 -20.62
N ALA A 140 6.60 11.37 -19.52
CA ALA A 140 6.02 11.40 -18.19
C ALA A 140 5.51 12.80 -17.86
N ASP A 141 4.26 12.86 -17.38
CA ASP A 141 3.61 14.06 -16.84
C ASP A 141 4.58 14.83 -15.92
N LEU A 142 4.92 16.06 -16.33
CA LEU A 142 5.42 17.05 -15.39
C LEU A 142 4.22 17.57 -14.59
N PRO A 143 4.30 17.67 -13.25
CA PRO A 143 3.22 18.20 -12.44
C PRO A 143 2.95 19.67 -12.81
N ALA A 144 1.66 20.00 -12.98
CA ALA A 144 1.20 21.36 -13.25
C ALA A 144 1.60 22.32 -12.11
N PRO A 145 1.96 23.59 -12.42
CA PRO A 145 2.19 24.60 -11.39
C PRO A 145 0.88 24.92 -10.66
N ALA A 146 0.97 25.00 -9.33
CA ALA A 146 -0.13 25.39 -8.46
C ALA A 146 -0.27 26.93 -8.45
N ASP A 147 -1.49 27.40 -8.71
CA ASP A 147 -2.02 28.68 -8.23
C ASP A 147 -3.40 28.43 -7.60
#